data_AF-A0A2D3FB76-F1
#
_entry.id   AF-A0A2D3FB76-F1
#
_cell.length_a   1.000
_cell.length_b   1.000
_cell.length_c   1.000
_cell.angle_alpha   90.00
_cell.angle_beta   90.00
_cell.angle_gamma   90.00
#
_symmetry.space_group_name_H-M   'P 1'
#
loop_
_entity.id
_entity.type
_entity.pdbx_description
1 polymer ?
#
loop_
_entity_poly.entity_id
_entity_poly.type
_entity_poly.pdbx_seq_one_letter_code
_entity_poly.pdbx_strand_id
1 'polypeptide(L)'
;LPDMEVVGLNFSSATTPELLLKTFDHYCEYRKTPNGVVLAPVQLGKWLVLFCDEINLPDMDNYGTQRVIMFLRQIVEQKGFYRASDQTWVSLERIQFVGACNPPTDPGRKPLSHRFLRHVPVIYVDYPGETSLKQIYGTFTRAMLRLTPGLKGYAEPLTNAMVEFYLVSQDRFTQDMQPHYVYSPREMTRWVRGICEAIRPLDSLRVEGLVRIWAHEALRLFQDRLVEDSERQWTNENIDSVAMKHFPSANCETALERPILYSNWLSKDYMPVEREKLREYVKARLKVFYE
;
A
#
# COMPACT_ATOMS: atom_id res chain seq x y z
N LEU A 1 2.32 -22.48 -5.74
CA LEU A 1 1.23 -23.47 -5.80
C LEU A 1 0.64 -23.39 -7.21
N PRO A 2 1.03 -24.28 -8.13
CA PRO A 2 0.67 -24.15 -9.54
C PRO A 2 -0.84 -24.24 -9.79
N ASP A 3 -1.59 -24.86 -8.87
CA ASP A 3 -3.01 -25.18 -9.05
C ASP A 3 -3.98 -24.19 -8.39
N MET A 4 -3.46 -23.14 -7.75
CA MET A 4 -4.28 -22.11 -7.10
C MET A 4 -4.34 -20.84 -7.96
N GLU A 5 -5.55 -20.38 -8.23
CA GLU A 5 -5.82 -19.09 -8.87
C GLU A 5 -6.40 -18.13 -7.84
N VAL A 6 -5.77 -16.98 -7.64
CA VAL A 6 -6.19 -15.99 -6.64
C VAL A 6 -7.03 -14.91 -7.30
N VAL A 7 -8.20 -14.65 -6.73
CA VAL A 7 -9.06 -13.53 -7.11
C VAL A 7 -9.22 -12.61 -5.91
N GLY A 8 -8.76 -11.37 -6.07
CA GLY A 8 -8.84 -10.32 -5.05
C GLY A 8 -10.20 -9.64 -5.02
N LEU A 9 -10.75 -9.51 -3.83
CA LEU A 9 -11.98 -8.78 -3.51
C LEU A 9 -11.66 -7.77 -2.42
N ASN A 10 -11.95 -6.50 -2.67
CA ASN A 10 -11.80 -5.46 -1.66
C ASN A 10 -13.17 -5.20 -1.04
N PHE A 11 -13.32 -5.53 0.23
CA PHE A 11 -14.55 -5.24 0.95
C PHE A 11 -14.58 -3.77 1.36
N SER A 12 -15.80 -3.25 1.44
CA SER A 12 -16.16 -1.89 1.84
C SER A 12 -17.32 -1.97 2.83
N SER A 13 -17.65 -0.85 3.47
CA SER A 13 -18.81 -0.73 4.35
C SER A 13 -20.11 -1.20 3.68
N ALA A 14 -20.27 -0.88 2.39
CA ALA A 14 -21.42 -1.23 1.57
C ALA A 14 -21.36 -2.63 0.93
N THR A 15 -20.38 -3.47 1.29
CA THR A 15 -20.24 -4.79 0.66
C THR A 15 -21.34 -5.76 1.09
N THR A 16 -21.93 -6.40 0.09
CA THR A 16 -23.02 -7.37 0.24
C THR A 16 -22.68 -8.71 -0.45
N PRO A 17 -23.39 -9.80 -0.16
CA PRO A 17 -23.16 -11.11 -0.80
C PRO A 17 -23.16 -11.09 -2.34
N GLU A 18 -23.85 -10.12 -2.95
CA GLU A 18 -23.91 -9.93 -4.40
C GLU A 18 -22.53 -9.72 -5.03
N LEU A 19 -21.55 -9.14 -4.31
CA LEU A 19 -20.17 -9.03 -4.79
C LEU A 19 -19.55 -10.42 -5.01
N LEU A 20 -19.74 -11.34 -4.06
CA LEU A 20 -19.24 -12.70 -4.16
C LEU A 20 -19.94 -13.46 -5.29
N LEU A 21 -21.26 -13.30 -5.41
CA LEU A 21 -22.04 -13.93 -6.49
C LEU A 21 -21.58 -13.46 -7.88
N LYS A 22 -21.41 -12.15 -8.09
CA LYS A 22 -20.87 -11.61 -9.35
C LYS A 22 -19.47 -12.14 -9.66
N THR A 23 -18.66 -12.34 -8.61
CA THR A 23 -17.32 -12.91 -8.75
C THR A 23 -17.41 -14.38 -9.16
N PHE A 24 -18.30 -15.16 -8.54
CA PHE A 24 -18.57 -16.52 -8.96
C PHE A 24 -19.06 -16.60 -10.40
N ASP A 25 -19.97 -15.73 -10.82
CA ASP A 25 -20.47 -15.72 -12.19
C ASP A 25 -19.38 -15.41 -13.23
N HIS A 26 -18.30 -14.71 -12.84
CA HIS A 26 -17.17 -14.41 -13.71
C HIS A 26 -16.13 -15.54 -13.77
N TYR A 27 -15.80 -16.17 -12.64
CA TYR A 27 -14.69 -17.13 -12.53
C TYR A 27 -15.14 -18.60 -12.49
N CYS A 28 -16.42 -18.83 -12.22
CA CYS A 28 -17.01 -20.16 -12.05
C CYS A 28 -18.19 -20.36 -12.98
N GLU A 29 -18.62 -21.61 -13.08
CA GLU A 29 -19.84 -22.00 -13.79
C GLU A 29 -20.69 -22.92 -12.94
N TYR A 30 -22.00 -22.84 -13.16
CA TYR A 30 -22.97 -23.72 -12.50
C TYR A 30 -23.20 -24.97 -13.34
N ARG A 31 -22.76 -26.12 -12.84
CA ARG A 31 -22.91 -27.43 -13.47
C ARG A 31 -24.07 -28.18 -12.83
N LYS A 32 -25.01 -28.65 -13.66
CA LYS A 32 -26.08 -29.55 -13.20
C LYS A 32 -25.53 -30.97 -13.10
N THR A 33 -25.68 -31.59 -11.94
CA THR A 33 -25.28 -32.97 -11.65
C THR A 33 -26.49 -33.75 -11.12
N PRO A 34 -26.45 -35.10 -11.11
CA PRO A 34 -27.50 -35.90 -10.48
C PRO A 34 -27.73 -35.57 -9.00
N ASN A 35 -26.70 -35.06 -8.31
CA ASN A 35 -26.77 -34.71 -6.88
C ASN A 35 -27.18 -33.24 -6.63
N GLY A 36 -27.52 -32.49 -7.68
CA GLY A 36 -27.89 -31.08 -7.59
C GLY A 36 -26.98 -30.17 -8.42
N VAL A 37 -26.97 -28.88 -8.09
CA VAL A 37 -26.18 -27.88 -8.82
C VAL A 37 -24.86 -27.63 -8.11
N VAL A 38 -23.76 -27.73 -8.85
CA VAL A 38 -22.40 -27.49 -8.36
C VAL A 38 -21.86 -26.20 -8.98
N LEU A 39 -21.28 -25.32 -8.17
CA LEU A 39 -20.51 -24.18 -8.62
C LEU A 39 -19.01 -24.54 -8.55
N ALA A 40 -18.34 -24.49 -9.69
CA ALA A 40 -16.92 -24.81 -9.78
C ALA A 40 -16.19 -23.82 -10.71
N PRO A 41 -14.88 -23.58 -10.52
CA PRO A 41 -14.09 -22.72 -11.40
C PRO A 41 -14.13 -23.23 -12.85
N VAL A 42 -14.20 -22.29 -13.80
CA VAL A 42 -14.19 -22.58 -15.25
C VAL A 42 -12.89 -23.30 -15.63
N GLN A 43 -11.77 -22.92 -14.99
CA GLN A 43 -10.48 -23.58 -15.19
C GLN A 43 -10.50 -25.01 -14.61
N LEU A 44 -10.30 -25.99 -15.48
CA LEU A 44 -10.24 -27.40 -15.11
C LEU A 44 -8.99 -27.70 -14.28
N GLY A 45 -9.15 -28.46 -13.19
CA GLY A 45 -8.06 -28.86 -12.30
C GLY A 45 -7.52 -27.75 -11.39
N LYS A 46 -8.01 -26.51 -11.51
CA LYS A 46 -7.61 -25.40 -10.63
C LYS A 46 -8.53 -25.24 -9.42
N TRP A 47 -7.96 -24.73 -8.34
CA TRP A 47 -8.63 -24.23 -7.15
C TRP A 47 -8.71 -22.71 -7.20
N LEU A 48 -9.91 -22.17 -7.02
CA LEU A 48 -10.13 -20.74 -6.90
C LEU A 48 -9.96 -20.31 -5.44
N VAL A 49 -9.15 -19.28 -5.22
CA VAL A 49 -8.88 -18.68 -3.91
C VAL A 49 -9.45 -17.27 -3.92
N LEU A 50 -10.59 -17.10 -3.25
CA LEU A 50 -11.17 -15.77 -3.03
C LEU A 50 -10.45 -15.08 -1.88
N PHE A 51 -9.62 -14.10 -2.23
CA PHE A 51 -8.91 -13.25 -1.28
C PHE A 51 -9.78 -12.03 -0.94
N CYS A 52 -10.37 -12.03 0.25
CA CYS A 52 -11.24 -10.96 0.76
C CYS A 52 -10.40 -9.99 1.61
N ASP A 53 -9.93 -8.92 0.99
CA ASP A 53 -9.28 -7.81 1.69
C ASP A 53 -10.32 -6.99 2.46
N GLU A 54 -9.93 -6.46 3.62
CA GLU A 54 -10.79 -5.70 4.53
C GLU A 54 -12.06 -6.47 4.97
N ILE A 55 -11.94 -7.78 5.23
CA ILE A 55 -13.10 -8.65 5.54
C ILE A 55 -13.92 -8.15 6.75
N ASN A 56 -13.34 -7.37 7.65
CA ASN A 56 -14.00 -6.86 8.86
C ASN A 56 -14.53 -5.41 8.74
N LEU A 57 -14.50 -4.84 7.54
CA LEU A 57 -15.04 -3.52 7.22
C LEU A 57 -16.56 -3.48 6.96
N PRO A 58 -17.21 -4.49 6.33
CA PRO A 58 -18.63 -4.44 5.99
C PRO A 58 -19.53 -4.07 7.16
N ASP A 59 -20.57 -3.28 6.89
CA ASP A 59 -21.49 -2.80 7.91
C ASP A 59 -22.35 -3.92 8.51
N MET A 60 -22.74 -3.69 9.76
CA MET A 60 -23.72 -4.50 10.47
C MET A 60 -25.12 -3.98 10.16
N ASP A 61 -26.09 -4.89 10.13
CA ASP A 61 -27.49 -4.49 10.18
C ASP A 61 -27.88 -3.90 11.55
N ASN A 62 -29.13 -3.45 11.68
CA ASN A 62 -29.68 -2.88 12.92
C ASN A 62 -29.62 -3.83 14.12
N TYR A 63 -29.36 -5.11 13.90
CA TYR A 63 -29.27 -6.15 14.92
C TYR A 63 -27.84 -6.67 15.12
N GLY A 64 -26.83 -5.98 14.58
CA GLY A 64 -25.41 -6.29 14.79
C GLY A 64 -24.87 -7.42 13.90
N THR A 65 -25.54 -7.77 12.80
CA THR A 65 -25.12 -8.87 11.92
C THR A 65 -24.51 -8.37 10.62
N GLN A 66 -23.28 -8.82 10.32
CA GLN A 66 -22.65 -8.58 9.02
C GLN A 66 -23.11 -9.64 8.00
N ARG A 67 -23.99 -9.26 7.07
CA ARG A 67 -24.62 -10.17 6.10
C ARG A 67 -23.60 -10.95 5.25
N VAL A 68 -22.59 -10.27 4.73
CA VAL A 68 -21.55 -10.90 3.90
C VAL A 68 -20.73 -11.93 4.70
N ILE A 69 -20.48 -11.69 5.98
CA ILE A 69 -19.76 -12.63 6.85
C ILE A 69 -20.61 -13.85 7.19
N MET A 70 -21.91 -13.67 7.39
CA MET A 70 -22.82 -14.82 7.56
C MET A 70 -22.96 -15.64 6.28
N PHE A 71 -22.91 -15.00 5.12
CA PHE A 71 -22.87 -15.70 3.83
C PHE A 71 -21.56 -16.48 3.63
N LEU A 72 -20.40 -15.88 3.92
CA LEU A 72 -19.12 -16.58 3.92
C LEU A 72 -19.11 -17.76 4.89
N ARG A 73 -19.66 -17.56 6.10
CA ARG A 73 -19.83 -18.64 7.07
C ARG A 73 -20.69 -19.78 6.52
N GLN A 74 -21.83 -19.46 5.91
CA GLN A 74 -22.71 -20.47 5.30
C GLN A 74 -21.93 -21.30 4.29
N ILE A 75 -21.18 -20.64 3.40
CA ILE A 75 -20.38 -21.33 2.39
C ILE A 75 -19.30 -22.20 3.01
N VAL A 76 -18.56 -21.70 4.00
CA VAL A 76 -17.48 -22.46 4.66
C VAL A 76 -18.02 -23.65 5.45
N GLU A 77 -19.10 -23.45 6.22
CA GLU A 77 -19.68 -24.46 7.09
C GLU A 77 -20.46 -25.51 6.32
N GLN A 78 -21.31 -25.09 5.38
CA GLN A 78 -22.26 -25.94 4.66
C GLN A 78 -21.77 -26.35 3.27
N LYS A 79 -20.61 -25.86 2.83
CA LYS A 79 -20.05 -26.11 1.49
C LYS A 79 -21.02 -25.77 0.35
N GLY A 80 -21.85 -24.75 0.57
CA GLY A 80 -22.92 -24.38 -0.35
C GLY A 80 -23.67 -23.12 0.04
N PHE A 81 -24.52 -22.64 -0.85
CA PHE A 81 -25.47 -21.57 -0.59
C PHE A 81 -26.75 -21.75 -1.41
N TYR A 82 -27.80 -21.02 -1.06
CA TYR A 82 -29.03 -20.98 -1.86
C TYR A 82 -28.94 -19.88 -2.91
N ARG A 83 -29.13 -20.24 -4.18
CA ARG A 83 -29.26 -19.25 -5.25
C ARG A 83 -30.62 -18.59 -5.17
N ALA A 84 -30.64 -17.26 -5.05
CA ALA A 84 -31.86 -16.51 -4.82
C ALA A 84 -32.87 -16.57 -5.99
N SER A 85 -32.39 -16.73 -7.23
CA SER A 85 -33.24 -16.69 -8.43
C SER A 85 -34.22 -17.86 -8.55
N ASP A 86 -33.81 -19.05 -8.11
CA ASP A 86 -34.56 -20.31 -8.26
C ASP A 86 -34.67 -21.10 -6.94
N GLN A 87 -34.26 -20.47 -5.83
CA GLN A 87 -34.23 -21.05 -4.48
C GLN A 87 -33.54 -22.42 -4.40
N THR A 88 -32.59 -22.69 -5.32
CA THR A 88 -31.92 -23.98 -5.41
C THR A 88 -30.64 -23.99 -4.57
N TRP A 89 -30.37 -25.11 -3.90
CA TRP A 89 -29.09 -25.32 -3.22
C TRP A 89 -27.97 -25.53 -4.23
N VAL A 90 -26.90 -24.75 -4.10
CA VAL A 90 -25.69 -24.83 -4.90
C VAL A 90 -24.53 -25.25 -4.00
N SER A 91 -23.92 -26.40 -4.28
CA SER A 91 -22.71 -26.84 -3.61
C SER A 91 -21.46 -26.21 -4.26
N LEU A 92 -20.43 -25.94 -3.47
CA LEU A 92 -19.15 -25.45 -3.99
C LEU A 92 -18.17 -26.60 -4.21
N GLU A 93 -17.40 -26.50 -5.29
CA GLU A 93 -16.30 -27.40 -5.59
C GLU A 93 -15.05 -26.59 -5.97
N ARG A 94 -13.90 -26.91 -5.37
CA ARG A 94 -12.60 -26.27 -5.67
C ARG A 94 -12.58 -24.74 -5.46
N ILE A 95 -13.28 -24.25 -4.44
CA ILE A 95 -13.27 -22.84 -4.03
C ILE A 95 -12.87 -22.75 -2.57
N GLN A 96 -11.92 -21.88 -2.24
CA GLN A 96 -11.49 -21.58 -0.88
C GLN A 96 -11.43 -20.06 -0.63
N PHE A 97 -11.45 -19.67 0.63
CA PHE A 97 -11.50 -18.27 1.06
C PHE A 97 -10.28 -17.95 1.91
N VAL A 98 -9.68 -16.80 1.67
CA VAL A 98 -8.63 -16.21 2.51
C VAL A 98 -9.05 -14.78 2.81
N GLY A 99 -9.06 -14.40 4.09
CA GLY A 99 -9.39 -13.04 4.51
C GLY A 99 -8.14 -12.29 4.96
N ALA A 100 -8.07 -11.00 4.63
CA ALA A 100 -7.17 -10.05 5.27
C ALA A 100 -7.99 -8.96 5.95
N CYS A 101 -7.57 -8.54 7.14
CA CYS A 101 -8.19 -7.46 7.87
C CYS A 101 -7.21 -6.82 8.84
N ASN A 102 -7.43 -5.54 9.11
CA ASN A 102 -6.82 -4.87 10.24
C ASN A 102 -7.42 -5.37 11.57
N PRO A 103 -6.72 -5.17 12.70
CA PRO A 103 -7.28 -5.41 14.03
C PRO A 103 -8.65 -4.71 14.22
N PRO A 104 -9.61 -5.32 14.93
CA PRO A 104 -10.91 -4.68 15.20
C PRO A 104 -10.79 -3.49 16.18
N THR A 105 -9.60 -3.25 16.74
CA THR A 105 -9.28 -2.04 17.51
C THR A 105 -9.12 -0.81 16.63
N ASP A 106 -8.84 -0.99 15.34
CA ASP A 106 -8.67 0.13 14.41
C ASP A 106 -10.01 0.83 14.16
N PRO A 107 -10.03 2.17 14.04
CA PRO A 107 -11.24 2.93 13.71
C PRO A 107 -11.95 2.42 12.46
N GLY A 108 -13.27 2.23 12.55
CA GLY A 108 -14.11 1.78 11.43
C GLY A 108 -14.12 0.26 11.20
N ARG A 109 -13.28 -0.51 11.89
CA ARG A 109 -13.29 -1.98 11.83
C ARG A 109 -14.28 -2.57 12.82
N LYS A 110 -14.86 -3.72 12.47
CA LYS A 110 -15.87 -4.40 13.30
C LYS A 110 -15.42 -5.81 13.65
N PRO A 111 -15.68 -6.32 14.87
CA PRO A 111 -15.29 -7.68 15.23
C PRO A 111 -16.06 -8.72 14.41
N LEU A 112 -15.34 -9.70 13.86
CA LEU A 112 -15.95 -10.82 13.15
C LEU A 112 -16.66 -11.76 14.13
N SER A 113 -17.80 -12.32 13.71
CA SER A 113 -18.57 -13.25 14.55
C SER A 113 -17.77 -14.53 14.88
N HIS A 114 -17.79 -14.96 16.15
CA HIS A 114 -17.20 -16.24 16.57
C HIS A 114 -17.78 -17.46 15.84
N ARG A 115 -19.03 -17.36 15.36
CA ARG A 115 -19.66 -18.43 14.56
C ARG A 115 -18.99 -18.60 13.20
N PHE A 116 -18.42 -17.53 12.65
CA PHE A 116 -17.57 -17.59 11.46
C PHE A 116 -16.14 -18.01 11.84
N LEU A 117 -15.55 -17.34 12.84
CA LEU A 117 -14.17 -17.57 13.26
C LEU A 117 -13.88 -18.99 13.73
N ARG A 118 -14.86 -19.73 14.26
CA ARG A 118 -14.68 -21.15 14.62
C ARG A 118 -14.29 -22.05 13.44
N HIS A 119 -14.51 -21.61 12.20
CA HIS A 119 -14.19 -22.35 10.98
C HIS A 119 -12.90 -21.88 10.30
N VAL A 120 -12.32 -20.76 10.74
CA VAL A 120 -11.17 -20.14 10.06
C VAL A 120 -10.02 -19.88 11.03
N PRO A 121 -8.79 -20.35 10.74
CA PRO A 121 -7.63 -19.96 11.51
C PRO A 121 -7.29 -18.48 11.27
N VAL A 122 -6.81 -17.81 12.32
CA VAL A 122 -6.40 -16.40 12.26
C VAL A 122 -4.90 -16.31 12.55
N ILE A 123 -4.16 -15.62 11.69
CA ILE A 123 -2.73 -15.40 11.81
C ILE A 123 -2.50 -13.90 11.93
N TYR A 124 -1.79 -13.48 12.98
CA TYR A 124 -1.40 -12.09 13.17
C TYR A 124 -0.03 -11.82 12.55
N VAL A 125 0.08 -10.74 11.78
CA VAL A 125 1.32 -10.27 11.17
C VAL A 125 1.49 -8.81 11.53
N ASP A 126 2.45 -8.53 12.40
CA ASP A 126 2.79 -7.17 12.80
C ASP A 126 3.75 -6.51 11.80
N TYR A 127 3.96 -5.20 11.97
CA TYR A 127 4.99 -4.48 11.25
C TYR A 127 6.38 -5.03 11.58
N PRO A 128 7.29 -5.08 10.59
CA PRO A 128 8.67 -5.48 10.82
C PRO A 128 9.37 -4.46 11.73
N GLY A 129 10.10 -4.95 12.73
CA GLY A 129 10.94 -4.11 13.59
C GLY A 129 12.13 -3.49 12.84
N GLU A 130 12.82 -2.55 13.49
CA GLU A 130 13.92 -1.77 12.92
C GLU A 130 14.99 -2.61 12.21
N THR A 131 15.50 -3.66 12.85
CA THR A 131 16.53 -4.55 12.27
C THR A 131 16.04 -5.22 10.99
N SER A 132 14.77 -5.65 10.97
CA SER A 132 14.16 -6.27 9.79
C SER A 132 13.95 -5.23 8.68
N LEU A 133 13.49 -4.03 9.02
CA LEU A 133 13.36 -2.92 8.07
C LEU A 133 14.71 -2.59 7.42
N LYS A 134 15.77 -2.47 8.21
CA LYS A 134 17.14 -2.24 7.71
C LYS A 134 17.60 -3.34 6.76
N GLN A 135 17.33 -4.60 7.07
CA GLN A 135 17.69 -5.73 6.19
C GLN A 135 16.90 -5.73 4.87
N ILE A 136 15.57 -5.54 4.95
CA ILE A 136 14.67 -5.51 3.81
C ILE A 136 15.03 -4.35 2.88
N TYR A 137 15.02 -3.12 3.41
CA TYR A 137 15.29 -1.93 2.62
C TYR A 137 16.75 -1.76 2.24
N GLY A 138 17.69 -2.28 3.04
CA GLY A 138 19.11 -2.36 2.69
C GLY A 138 19.37 -3.25 1.48
N THR A 139 18.53 -4.25 1.23
CA THR A 139 18.63 -5.05 0.00
C THR A 139 18.14 -4.26 -1.21
N PHE A 140 17.04 -3.52 -1.07
CA PHE A 140 16.52 -2.67 -2.14
C PHE A 140 17.46 -1.51 -2.49
N THR A 141 17.99 -0.80 -1.50
CA THR A 141 18.90 0.34 -1.72
C THR A 141 20.23 -0.09 -2.35
N ARG A 142 20.79 -1.23 -1.92
CA ARG A 142 21.99 -1.81 -2.57
C ARG A 142 21.73 -2.19 -4.02
N ALA A 143 20.58 -2.78 -4.33
CA ALA A 143 20.21 -3.12 -5.70
C ALA A 143 20.03 -1.86 -6.56
N MET A 144 19.35 -0.84 -6.04
CA MET A 144 19.12 0.44 -6.69
C MET A 144 20.43 1.17 -7.01
N LEU A 145 21.31 1.34 -6.01
CA LEU A 145 22.56 2.10 -6.17
C LEU A 145 23.67 1.32 -6.90
N ARG A 146 23.46 0.04 -7.24
CA ARG A 146 24.39 -0.73 -8.07
C ARG A 146 24.57 -0.13 -9.46
N LEU A 147 23.54 0.55 -9.98
CA LEU A 147 23.55 1.18 -11.29
C LEU A 147 24.33 2.51 -11.31
N THR A 148 24.67 3.05 -10.14
CA THR A 148 25.42 4.31 -10.00
C THR A 148 26.67 4.06 -9.16
N PRO A 149 27.80 3.65 -9.76
CA PRO A 149 29.00 3.17 -9.04
C PRO A 149 29.51 4.13 -7.95
N GLY A 150 29.44 5.45 -8.19
CA GLY A 150 29.86 6.48 -7.22
C GLY A 150 28.99 6.56 -5.96
N LEU A 151 27.78 5.99 -5.98
CA LEU A 151 26.84 6.01 -4.86
C LEU A 151 26.76 4.68 -4.10
N LYS A 152 27.45 3.62 -4.57
CA LYS A 152 27.37 2.28 -3.97
C LYS A 152 27.69 2.26 -2.48
N GLY A 153 28.63 3.08 -2.03
CA GLY A 153 29.02 3.20 -0.61
C GLY A 153 27.96 3.84 0.29
N TYR A 154 26.95 4.50 -0.28
CA TYR A 154 25.92 5.22 0.45
C TYR A 154 24.63 4.42 0.66
N ALA A 155 24.57 3.15 0.24
CA ALA A 155 23.38 2.32 0.39
C ALA A 155 22.98 2.08 1.85
N GLU A 156 23.95 1.80 2.72
CA GLU A 156 23.71 1.60 4.15
C GLU A 156 23.32 2.91 4.86
N PRO A 157 24.06 4.02 4.72
CA PRO A 157 23.64 5.32 5.23
C PRO A 157 22.24 5.74 4.79
N LEU A 158 21.91 5.57 3.50
CA LEU A 158 20.58 5.86 2.97
C LEU A 158 19.50 5.01 3.65
N THR A 159 19.75 3.72 3.80
CA THR A 159 18.81 2.81 4.47
C THR A 159 18.58 3.21 5.92
N ASN A 160 19.67 3.50 6.65
CA ASN A 160 19.59 3.89 8.05
C ASN A 160 18.83 5.21 8.21
N ALA A 161 19.09 6.20 7.34
CA ALA A 161 18.37 7.46 7.31
C ALA A 161 16.86 7.27 7.05
N MET A 162 16.50 6.45 6.06
CA MET A 162 15.09 6.17 5.73
C MET A 162 14.38 5.46 6.89
N VAL A 163 15.00 4.44 7.49
CA VAL A 163 14.41 3.68 8.61
C VAL A 163 14.25 4.56 9.84
N GLU A 164 15.26 5.34 10.21
CA GLU A 164 15.17 6.27 11.33
C GLU A 164 14.04 7.28 11.11
N PHE A 165 14.00 7.93 9.95
CA PHE A 165 12.96 8.91 9.64
C PHE A 165 11.55 8.31 9.66
N TYR A 166 11.40 7.09 9.11
CA TYR A 166 10.13 6.36 9.14
C TYR A 166 9.67 6.06 10.56
N LEU A 167 10.54 5.54 11.42
CA LEU A 167 10.20 5.17 12.80
C LEU A 167 9.84 6.42 13.62
N VAL A 168 10.61 7.50 13.49
CA VAL A 168 10.29 8.76 14.20
C VAL A 168 8.97 9.36 13.69
N SER A 169 8.68 9.27 12.39
CA SER A 169 7.40 9.73 11.84
C SER A 169 6.22 8.89 12.32
N GLN A 170 6.40 7.57 12.39
CA GLN A 170 5.40 6.62 12.88
C GLN A 170 5.07 6.85 14.36
N ASP A 171 6.08 7.12 15.19
CA ASP A 171 5.91 7.40 16.62
C ASP A 171 5.20 8.74 16.85
N ARG A 172 5.54 9.77 16.07
CA ARG A 172 5.02 11.12 16.27
C ARG A 172 3.58 11.31 15.79
N PHE A 173 3.24 10.77 14.62
CA PHE A 173 1.99 11.08 13.93
C PHE A 173 1.06 9.88 13.95
N THR A 174 0.11 9.90 14.87
CA THR A 174 -0.80 8.78 15.15
C THR A 174 -2.21 9.05 14.62
N GLN A 175 -2.99 7.97 14.47
CA GLN A 175 -4.40 8.05 14.04
C GLN A 175 -5.30 8.83 15.02
N ASP A 176 -4.88 8.98 16.28
CA ASP A 176 -5.59 9.79 17.27
C ASP A 176 -5.48 11.30 17.00
N MET A 177 -4.41 11.73 16.34
CA MET A 177 -4.24 13.13 15.91
C MET A 177 -5.07 13.42 14.66
N GLN A 178 -4.95 12.56 13.63
CA GLN A 178 -5.71 12.63 12.40
C GLN A 178 -5.95 11.22 11.85
N PRO A 179 -7.18 10.87 11.39
CA PRO A 179 -7.49 9.50 10.96
C PRO A 179 -6.59 8.94 9.84
N HIS A 180 -6.06 9.81 8.98
CA HIS A 180 -5.20 9.46 7.86
C HIS A 180 -3.70 9.42 8.19
N TYR A 181 -3.31 9.68 9.44
CA TYR A 181 -1.91 9.56 9.90
C TYR A 181 -1.57 8.09 10.16
N VAL A 182 -1.46 7.35 9.06
CA VAL A 182 -1.10 5.93 9.04
C VAL A 182 0.21 5.74 8.29
N TYR A 183 1.19 5.18 8.99
CA TYR A 183 2.49 4.85 8.40
C TYR A 183 2.67 3.34 8.33
N SER A 184 3.11 2.87 7.17
CA SER A 184 3.36 1.46 6.91
C SER A 184 4.64 1.28 6.10
N PRO A 185 5.18 0.06 5.99
CA PRO A 185 6.26 -0.23 5.05
C PRO A 185 5.92 0.10 3.59
N ARG A 186 4.64 0.34 3.23
CA ARG A 186 4.29 0.79 1.87
C ARG A 186 4.90 2.15 1.55
N GLU A 187 4.95 3.07 2.52
CA GLU A 187 5.62 4.37 2.39
C GLU A 187 7.10 4.18 2.06
N MET A 188 7.80 3.31 2.79
CA MET A 188 9.21 2.99 2.55
C MET A 188 9.45 2.39 1.16
N THR A 189 8.57 1.50 0.70
CA THR A 189 8.63 0.94 -0.66
C THR A 189 8.40 2.02 -1.72
N ARG A 190 7.42 2.92 -1.53
CA ARG A 190 7.21 4.07 -2.42
C ARG A 190 8.43 4.98 -2.46
N TRP A 191 9.07 5.22 -1.31
CA TRP A 191 10.26 6.05 -1.20
C TRP A 191 11.43 5.49 -2.00
N VAL A 192 11.75 4.21 -1.82
CA VAL A 192 12.79 3.53 -2.63
C VAL A 192 12.45 3.59 -4.12
N ARG A 193 11.18 3.39 -4.50
CA ARG A 193 10.76 3.46 -5.90
C ARG A 193 10.92 4.88 -6.47
N GLY A 194 10.52 5.91 -5.74
CA GLY A 194 10.67 7.31 -6.15
C GLY A 194 12.13 7.66 -6.39
N ILE A 195 13.02 7.29 -5.46
CA ILE A 195 14.47 7.46 -5.62
C ILE A 195 14.97 6.69 -6.86
N CYS A 196 14.55 5.44 -7.05
CA CYS A 196 14.96 4.63 -8.19
C CYS A 196 14.57 5.26 -9.54
N GLU A 197 13.32 5.74 -9.67
CA GLU A 197 12.86 6.39 -10.89
C GLU A 197 13.57 7.72 -11.15
N ALA A 198 13.91 8.47 -10.10
CA ALA A 198 14.68 9.71 -10.22
C ALA A 198 16.14 9.47 -10.66
N ILE A 199 16.77 8.39 -10.21
CA ILE A 199 18.17 8.08 -10.52
C ILE A 199 18.32 7.37 -11.87
N ARG A 200 17.37 6.50 -12.25
CA ARG A 200 17.45 5.65 -13.44
C ARG A 200 17.82 6.38 -14.75
N PRO A 201 17.27 7.57 -15.08
CA PRO A 201 17.59 8.25 -16.32
C PRO A 201 18.93 9.01 -16.28
N LEU A 202 19.58 9.11 -15.12
CA LEU A 202 20.78 9.94 -14.94
C LEU A 202 22.05 9.14 -15.19
N ASP A 203 22.95 9.69 -16.01
CA ASP A 203 24.26 9.08 -16.30
C ASP A 203 25.19 9.09 -15.07
N SER A 204 25.07 10.13 -14.23
CA SER A 204 25.83 10.24 -12.98
C SER A 204 25.08 11.12 -11.97
N LEU A 205 25.29 10.84 -10.68
CA LEU A 205 24.70 11.61 -9.59
C LEU A 205 25.70 11.69 -8.43
N ARG A 206 25.89 12.90 -7.89
CA ARG A 206 26.69 13.12 -6.67
C ARG A 206 25.88 12.79 -5.41
N VAL A 207 26.57 12.61 -4.29
CA VAL A 207 25.92 12.29 -3.01
C VAL A 207 24.93 13.38 -2.58
N GLU A 208 25.22 14.65 -2.83
CA GLU A 208 24.32 15.77 -2.53
C GLU A 208 23.01 15.67 -3.33
N GLY A 209 23.11 15.22 -4.58
CA GLY A 209 21.94 14.96 -5.42
C GLY A 209 21.09 13.81 -4.87
N LEU A 210 21.73 12.73 -4.41
CA LEU A 210 21.04 11.61 -3.75
C LEU A 210 20.31 12.06 -2.48
N VAL A 211 20.98 12.85 -1.63
CA VAL A 211 20.39 13.41 -0.41
C VAL A 211 19.20 14.30 -0.75
N ARG A 212 19.30 15.14 -1.78
CA ARG A 212 18.19 16.01 -2.21
C ARG A 212 16.99 15.22 -2.75
N ILE A 213 17.21 14.16 -3.53
CA ILE A 213 16.13 13.28 -4.00
C ILE A 213 15.48 12.56 -2.82
N TRP A 214 16.29 12.00 -1.92
CA TRP A 214 15.80 11.35 -0.70
C TRP A 214 14.91 12.29 0.11
N ALA A 215 15.36 13.53 0.35
CA ALA A 215 14.59 14.53 1.09
C ALA A 215 13.32 14.95 0.34
N HIS A 216 13.38 15.14 -0.98
CA HIS A 216 12.21 15.46 -1.78
C HIS A 216 11.12 14.39 -1.65
N GLU A 217 11.49 13.13 -1.86
CA GLU A 217 10.56 12.00 -1.72
C GLU A 217 10.04 11.85 -0.28
N ALA A 218 10.85 12.17 0.73
CA ALA A 218 10.40 12.23 2.12
C ALA A 218 9.29 13.27 2.30
N LEU A 219 9.47 14.47 1.77
CA LEU A 219 8.47 15.53 1.85
C LEU A 219 7.17 15.11 1.15
N ARG A 220 7.27 14.51 -0.06
CA ARG A 220 6.07 14.03 -0.79
C ARG A 220 5.31 12.93 -0.05
N LEU A 221 6.02 12.02 0.62
CA LEU A 221 5.39 10.85 1.25
C LEU A 221 4.89 11.11 2.67
N PHE A 222 5.61 11.93 3.44
CA PHE A 222 5.40 12.13 4.87
C PHE A 222 4.87 13.52 5.21
N GLN A 223 5.25 14.57 4.48
CA GLN A 223 4.79 15.94 4.76
C GLN A 223 3.46 16.29 4.09
N ASP A 224 3.23 15.87 2.85
CA ASP A 224 2.05 16.27 2.06
C ASP A 224 0.72 15.85 2.71
N ARG A 225 0.73 14.83 3.59
CA ARG A 225 -0.45 14.38 4.34
C ARG A 225 -0.72 15.20 5.61
N LEU A 226 0.25 16.00 6.07
CA LEU A 226 0.17 16.73 7.34
C LEU A 226 -0.70 17.99 7.21
N VAL A 227 -1.44 18.26 8.27
CA VAL A 227 -2.48 19.29 8.31
C VAL A 227 -1.88 20.61 8.77
N GLU A 228 -1.17 20.60 9.90
CA GLU A 228 -0.71 21.82 10.56
C GLU A 228 0.66 22.27 10.05
N ASP A 229 0.88 23.58 10.02
CA ASP A 229 2.16 24.15 9.59
C ASP A 229 3.31 23.80 10.54
N SER A 230 3.02 23.63 11.82
CA SER A 230 4.01 23.18 12.83
C SER A 230 4.46 21.74 12.59
N GLU A 231 3.57 20.86 12.13
CA GLU A 231 3.88 19.48 11.77
C GLU A 231 4.77 19.45 10.53
N ARG A 232 4.46 20.28 9.53
CA ARG A 232 5.27 20.42 8.31
C ARG A 232 6.64 20.99 8.61
N GLN A 233 6.74 21.99 9.49
CA GLN A 233 8.01 22.53 9.94
C GLN A 233 8.85 21.44 10.63
N TRP A 234 8.24 20.67 11.53
CA TRP A 234 8.91 19.55 12.18
C TRP A 234 9.48 18.54 11.18
N THR A 235 8.73 18.20 10.11
CA THR A 235 9.23 17.27 9.09
C THR A 235 10.47 17.81 8.38
N ASN A 236 10.51 19.12 8.08
CA ASN A 236 11.68 19.75 7.48
C ASN A 236 12.90 19.69 8.41
N GLU A 237 12.72 20.03 9.69
CA GLU A 237 13.78 20.00 10.69
C GLU A 237 14.31 18.57 10.91
N ASN A 238 13.41 17.58 10.94
CA ASN A 238 13.80 16.18 11.09
C ASN A 238 14.56 15.66 9.86
N ILE A 239 14.17 16.05 8.64
CA ILE A 239 14.93 15.73 7.41
C ILE A 239 16.35 16.27 7.51
N ASP A 240 16.53 17.53 7.93
CA ASP A 240 17.85 18.15 8.04
C ASP A 240 18.71 17.43 9.08
N SER A 241 18.14 17.14 10.25
CA SER A 241 18.83 16.41 11.32
C SER A 241 19.28 15.01 10.87
N VAL A 242 18.37 14.24 10.25
CA VAL A 242 18.67 12.89 9.76
C VAL A 242 19.72 12.93 8.65
N ALA A 243 19.65 13.90 7.74
CA ALA A 243 20.66 14.06 6.69
C ALA A 243 22.05 14.34 7.25
N MET A 244 22.17 15.29 8.18
CA MET A 244 23.44 15.65 8.83
C MET A 244 24.04 14.47 9.60
N LYS A 245 23.19 13.63 10.22
CA LYS A 245 23.60 12.44 10.96
C LYS A 245 24.16 11.34 10.05
N HIS A 246 23.47 11.04 8.95
CA HIS A 246 23.80 9.86 8.11
C HIS A 246 24.70 10.19 6.91
N PHE A 247 24.80 11.45 6.50
CA PHE A 247 25.61 11.87 5.35
C PHE A 247 26.66 12.94 5.73
N PRO A 248 27.56 12.67 6.70
CA PRO A 248 28.51 13.68 7.20
C PRO A 248 29.54 14.14 6.16
N SER A 249 29.71 13.41 5.06
CA SER A 249 30.61 13.76 3.96
C SER A 249 29.97 14.60 2.87
N ALA A 250 28.63 14.73 2.85
CA ALA A 250 27.91 15.51 1.86
C ALA A 250 27.74 16.96 2.34
N ASN A 251 27.73 17.91 1.41
CA ASN A 251 27.31 19.28 1.73
C ASN A 251 25.77 19.33 1.84
N CYS A 252 25.25 18.97 3.02
CA CYS A 252 23.81 18.94 3.28
C CYS A 252 23.14 20.32 3.23
N GLU A 253 23.86 21.39 3.57
CA GLU A 253 23.34 22.77 3.47
C GLU A 253 22.93 23.09 2.03
N THR A 254 23.80 22.77 1.07
CA THR A 254 23.51 22.96 -0.37
C THR A 254 22.48 21.95 -0.87
N ALA A 255 22.58 20.68 -0.47
CA ALA A 255 21.66 19.63 -0.89
C ALA A 255 20.21 19.92 -0.48
N LEU A 256 20.02 20.47 0.73
CA LEU A 256 18.73 20.73 1.36
C LEU A 256 18.33 22.21 1.29
N GLU A 257 18.88 22.97 0.35
CA GLU A 257 18.42 24.34 0.10
C GLU A 257 16.97 24.34 -0.38
N ARG A 258 16.12 25.12 0.29
CA ARG A 258 14.69 25.27 -0.04
C ARG A 258 14.52 26.36 -1.11
N PRO A 259 13.55 26.22 -2.03
CA PRO A 259 12.56 25.15 -2.10
C PRO A 259 13.10 23.86 -2.74
N ILE A 260 12.61 22.70 -2.28
CA ILE A 260 12.97 21.38 -2.82
C ILE A 260 11.94 20.96 -3.87
N LEU A 261 12.14 21.37 -5.12
CA LEU A 261 11.24 21.10 -6.25
C LEU A 261 11.91 20.18 -7.28
N TYR A 262 11.14 19.22 -7.78
CA TYR A 262 11.52 18.34 -8.90
C TYR A 262 10.44 18.36 -9.98
N SER A 263 10.87 18.22 -11.24
CA SER A 263 9.95 18.15 -12.38
C SER A 263 10.65 17.54 -13.60
N ASN A 264 9.86 17.02 -14.53
CA ASN A 264 10.26 16.64 -15.89
C ASN A 264 9.55 17.52 -16.95
N TRP A 265 9.08 18.71 -16.57
CA TRP A 265 8.43 19.64 -17.51
C TRP A 265 9.43 20.56 -18.20
N LEU A 266 10.53 20.90 -17.52
CA LEU A 266 11.59 21.77 -18.06
C LEU A 266 12.70 20.99 -18.77
N SER A 267 12.83 19.69 -18.45
CA SER A 267 13.83 18.77 -18.98
C SER A 267 13.18 17.42 -19.30
N LYS A 268 13.83 16.63 -20.16
CA LYS A 268 13.38 15.26 -20.45
C LYS A 268 13.37 14.38 -19.19
N ASP A 269 14.39 14.52 -18.36
CA ASP A 269 14.60 13.70 -17.17
C ASP A 269 14.05 14.39 -15.92
N TYR A 270 13.70 13.60 -14.91
CA TYR A 270 13.18 14.08 -13.63
C TYR A 270 14.30 14.67 -12.78
N MET A 271 14.34 16.00 -12.67
CA MET A 271 15.47 16.74 -12.09
C MET A 271 15.01 17.86 -11.15
N PRO A 272 15.90 18.35 -10.26
CA PRO A 272 15.59 19.52 -9.46
C PRO A 272 15.42 20.76 -10.35
N VAL A 273 14.46 21.61 -10.01
CA VAL A 273 14.12 22.81 -10.79
C VAL A 273 14.02 24.06 -9.92
N GLU A 274 14.42 25.20 -10.48
CA GLU A 274 14.26 26.50 -9.84
C GLU A 274 12.80 26.97 -9.88
N ARG A 275 12.35 27.59 -8.79
CA ARG A 275 10.95 28.04 -8.64
C ARG A 275 10.52 29.02 -9.74
N GLU A 276 11.33 30.03 -10.04
CA GLU A 276 10.93 31.07 -10.99
C GLU A 276 10.83 30.53 -12.42
N LYS A 277 11.79 29.69 -12.86
CA LYS A 277 11.73 29.00 -14.16
C LYS A 277 10.50 28.11 -14.29
N LEU A 278 10.19 27.33 -13.25
CA LEU A 278 8.98 26.50 -13.23
C LEU A 278 7.72 27.36 -13.27
N ARG A 279 7.68 28.47 -12.53
CA ARG A 279 6.55 29.39 -12.51
C ARG A 279 6.28 30.03 -13.87
N GLU A 280 7.33 30.48 -14.56
CA GLU A 280 7.22 31.03 -15.91
C GLU A 280 6.71 29.99 -16.91
N TYR A 281 7.22 28.77 -16.85
CA TYR A 281 6.75 27.66 -17.69
C TYR A 281 5.27 27.35 -17.46
N VAL A 282 4.84 27.24 -16.20
CA VAL A 282 3.42 26.99 -15.85
C VAL A 282 2.54 28.15 -16.33
N LYS A 283 2.98 29.40 -16.17
CA LYS A 283 2.26 30.57 -16.67
C LYS A 283 2.08 30.52 -18.19
N ALA A 284 3.09 30.09 -18.93
CA ALA A 284 3.00 29.91 -20.38
C ALA A 284 2.02 28.77 -20.75
N ARG A 285 2.09 27.64 -20.06
CA ARG A 285 1.18 26.50 -20.29
C ARG A 285 -0.27 26.81 -19.96
N LEU A 286 -0.52 27.60 -18.91
CA LEU A 286 -1.88 28.05 -18.57
C LEU A 286 -2.47 28.89 -19.69
N LYS A 287 -1.70 29.82 -20.29
CA LYS A 287 -2.19 30.59 -21.45
C LYS A 287 -2.64 29.69 -22.60
N VAL A 288 -1.82 28.69 -22.95
CA VAL A 288 -2.15 27.72 -24.01
C VAL A 288 -3.34 26.84 -23.63
N PHE A 289 -3.52 26.51 -22.35
CA PHE A 289 -4.66 25.71 -21.89
C PHE A 289 -5.99 26.49 -21.93
N TYR A 290 -5.94 27.82 -21.81
CA TYR A 290 -7.11 28.69 -21.85
C TYR A 290 -7.49 29.15 -23.28
N GLU A 291 -6.63 28.87 -24.27
CA GLU A 291 -6.93 29.04 -25.71
C GLU A 291 -7.68 27.81 -26.24
#